data_AF-A0ABD6ARW4-F1
#
_entry.id   AF-A0ABD6ARW4-F1
#
_cell.length_a   1.000
_cell.length_b   1.000
_cell.length_c   1.000
_cell.angle_alpha   90.00
_cell.angle_beta   90.00
_cell.angle_gamma   90.00
#
_symmetry.space_group_name_H-M   'P 1'
#
loop_
_entity.id
_entity.type
_entity.pdbx_description
1 polymer ?
#
loop_
_entity_poly.entity_id
_entity_poly.type
_entity_poly.pdbx_seq_one_letter_code
_entity_poly.pdbx_strand_id
1 'polypeptide(L)'
;MTGDDTAGTPATSPPETAERLLDALVEEGVVLERADGTLALSESYDATHDIYHDSYGDATDEAFERAVADVFDLSADEAEARIAEEGVTREMLVAYLAVQSELDGSYSREERARMAAMVEDLSPESPVPEVVERLDDDGYETFLATHDRAVVTVWKRHCDPCAAVKRDLDAILEAVPSDVAVGGVDGVETPAFRRTADVTVAPALVVFVDGQPAETLTGRFTAEQVADACARAFD
;
A
#
# COMPACT_ATOMS: atom_id res chain seq x y z
N MET A 1 25.16 42.69 22.38
CA MET A 1 23.71 42.55 22.57
C MET A 1 23.28 41.41 21.67
N THR A 2 23.09 40.25 22.29
CA THR A 2 22.69 39.00 21.67
C THR A 2 21.19 39.11 21.36
N GLY A 3 20.82 38.99 20.09
CA GLY A 3 19.44 38.83 19.65
C GLY A 3 19.21 37.36 19.35
N ASP A 4 18.23 36.81 20.04
CA ASP A 4 17.86 35.40 20.16
C ASP A 4 17.06 34.91 18.96
N ASP A 5 17.18 33.62 18.71
CA ASP A 5 16.48 32.81 17.73
C ASP A 5 14.96 32.81 17.98
N THR A 6 14.16 32.72 16.92
CA THR A 6 13.01 31.80 16.94
C THR A 6 12.73 31.30 15.54
N ALA A 7 13.31 30.14 15.21
CA ALA A 7 12.82 29.27 14.16
C ALA A 7 11.37 28.87 14.47
N GLY A 8 10.47 29.08 13.52
CA GLY A 8 9.08 28.65 13.63
C GLY A 8 8.99 27.13 13.60
N THR A 9 8.52 26.54 14.70
CA THR A 9 8.05 25.15 14.74
C THR A 9 6.82 25.01 13.82
N PRO A 10 6.69 23.94 13.00
CA PRO A 10 5.49 23.72 12.22
C PRO A 10 4.30 23.57 13.18
N ALA A 11 3.24 24.35 12.94
CA ALA A 11 2.09 24.40 13.83
C ALA A 11 1.30 23.09 13.76
N THR A 12 1.51 22.20 14.72
CA THR A 12 0.58 21.11 15.02
C THR A 12 -0.79 21.72 15.33
N SER A 13 -1.80 21.35 14.56
CA SER A 13 -3.18 21.82 14.77
C SER A 13 -3.69 21.35 16.14
N PRO A 14 -4.60 22.10 16.80
CA PRO A 14 -5.11 21.71 18.11
C PRO A 14 -5.82 20.34 18.03
N PRO A 15 -5.68 19.46 19.05
CA PRO A 15 -6.22 18.10 19.05
C PRO A 15 -7.71 18.01 18.69
N GLU A 16 -8.50 18.98 19.15
CA GLU A 16 -9.95 19.07 18.88
C GLU A 16 -10.28 19.19 17.37
N THR A 17 -9.39 19.79 16.58
CA THR A 17 -9.58 19.87 15.12
C THR A 17 -9.28 18.53 14.46
N ALA A 18 -8.29 17.79 14.96
CA ALA A 18 -7.92 16.49 14.40
C ALA A 18 -9.00 15.44 14.67
N GLU A 19 -9.49 15.36 15.91
CA GLU A 19 -10.60 14.47 16.29
C GLU A 19 -11.85 14.74 15.44
N ARG A 20 -12.23 16.00 15.27
CA ARG A 20 -13.38 16.39 14.42
C ARG A 20 -13.23 15.94 12.96
N LEU A 21 -12.02 15.98 12.39
CA LEU A 21 -11.78 15.56 11.01
C LEU A 21 -11.77 14.04 10.87
N LEU A 22 -11.27 13.33 11.89
CA LEU A 22 -11.35 11.88 11.95
C LEU A 22 -12.81 11.42 12.08
N ASP A 23 -13.60 12.05 12.96
CA ASP A 23 -15.03 11.77 13.10
C ASP A 23 -15.76 11.95 11.76
N ALA A 24 -15.44 13.03 11.03
CA ALA A 24 -15.97 13.25 9.69
C ALA A 24 -15.56 12.16 8.69
N LEU A 25 -14.31 11.70 8.72
CA LEU A 25 -13.86 10.58 7.87
C LEU A 25 -14.62 9.28 8.19
N VAL A 26 -14.99 9.06 9.45
CA VAL A 26 -15.83 7.92 9.86
C VAL A 26 -17.28 8.10 9.39
N GLU A 27 -17.85 9.29 9.58
CA GLU A 27 -19.22 9.61 9.16
C GLU A 27 -19.41 9.50 7.64
N GLU A 28 -18.41 9.90 6.85
CA GLU A 28 -18.40 9.83 5.38
C GLU A 28 -18.03 8.42 4.86
N GLY A 29 -17.68 7.48 5.76
CA GLY A 29 -17.39 6.10 5.41
C GLY A 29 -16.02 5.86 4.75
N VAL A 30 -15.11 6.84 4.83
CA VAL A 30 -13.71 6.69 4.39
C VAL A 30 -12.93 5.83 5.38
N VAL A 31 -13.16 6.06 6.67
CA VAL A 31 -12.55 5.31 7.78
C VAL A 31 -13.63 4.46 8.45
N LEU A 32 -13.29 3.23 8.79
CA LEU A 32 -14.12 2.30 9.53
C LEU A 32 -13.55 2.11 10.93
N GLU A 33 -14.38 2.37 11.94
CA GLU A 33 -14.08 1.99 13.32
C GLU A 33 -14.59 0.58 13.60
N ARG A 34 -13.69 -0.33 13.96
CA ARG A 34 -14.02 -1.71 14.33
C ARG A 34 -14.51 -1.80 15.77
N ALA A 35 -15.16 -2.91 16.10
CA ALA A 35 -15.71 -3.15 17.44
C ALA A 35 -14.65 -3.17 18.56
N ASP A 36 -13.37 -3.38 18.23
CA ASP A 36 -12.24 -3.35 19.15
C ASP A 36 -11.58 -1.96 19.27
N GLY A 37 -12.13 -0.95 18.59
CA GLY A 37 -11.60 0.42 18.56
C GLY A 37 -10.44 0.62 17.57
N THR A 38 -10.10 -0.39 16.75
CA THR A 38 -9.13 -0.20 15.67
C THR A 38 -9.76 0.54 14.50
N LEU A 39 -8.98 1.39 13.85
CA LEU A 39 -9.38 2.11 12.64
C LEU A 39 -8.83 1.37 11.42
N ALA A 40 -9.58 1.40 10.33
CA ALA A 40 -9.17 0.88 9.03
C ALA A 40 -9.76 1.72 7.91
N LEU A 41 -9.12 1.70 6.75
CA LEU A 41 -9.69 2.30 5.55
C LEU A 41 -10.80 1.43 4.98
N SER A 42 -11.80 2.05 4.36
CA SER A 42 -12.91 1.33 3.75
C SER A 42 -12.54 0.77 2.38
N GLU A 43 -13.20 -0.32 1.98
CA GLU A 43 -13.00 -0.90 0.63
C GLU A 43 -13.38 0.10 -0.49
N SER A 44 -14.31 1.02 -0.22
CA SER A 44 -14.69 2.08 -1.16
C SER A 44 -13.54 3.06 -1.37
N TYR A 45 -12.95 3.54 -0.26
CA TYR A 45 -11.79 4.41 -0.31
C TYR A 45 -10.62 3.74 -1.03
N ASP A 46 -10.29 2.50 -0.68
CA ASP A 46 -9.20 1.76 -1.31
C ASP A 46 -9.41 1.65 -2.83
N ALA A 47 -10.63 1.36 -3.29
CA ALA A 47 -10.94 1.29 -4.72
C ALA A 47 -10.79 2.64 -5.43
N THR A 48 -11.24 3.74 -4.81
CA THR A 48 -11.08 5.10 -5.35
C THR A 48 -9.61 5.53 -5.35
N HIS A 49 -8.87 5.19 -4.31
CA HIS A 49 -7.43 5.41 -4.24
C HIS A 49 -6.70 4.70 -5.37
N ASP A 50 -7.02 3.43 -5.63
CA ASP A 50 -6.40 2.65 -6.70
C ASP A 50 -6.63 3.27 -8.10
N ILE A 51 -7.82 3.83 -8.36
CA ILE A 51 -8.12 4.56 -9.61
C ILE A 51 -7.19 5.77 -9.79
N TYR A 52 -7.00 6.56 -8.73
CA TYR A 52 -6.12 7.73 -8.79
C TYR A 52 -4.64 7.32 -8.84
N HIS A 53 -4.26 6.25 -8.15
CA HIS A 53 -2.92 5.68 -8.22
C HIS A 53 -2.59 5.22 -9.64
N ASP A 54 -3.49 4.54 -10.33
CA ASP A 54 -3.30 4.13 -11.74
C ASP A 54 -3.12 5.34 -12.67
N SER A 55 -3.73 6.47 -12.33
CA SER A 55 -3.66 7.69 -13.12
C SER A 55 -2.38 8.50 -12.87
N TYR A 56 -1.90 8.54 -11.62
CA TYR A 56 -0.87 9.48 -11.18
C TYR A 56 0.40 8.85 -10.59
N GLY A 57 0.36 7.61 -10.11
CA GLY A 57 1.46 6.94 -9.42
C GLY A 57 2.72 6.79 -10.27
N ASP A 58 2.56 6.42 -11.54
CA ASP A 58 3.66 6.29 -12.51
C ASP A 58 3.69 7.44 -13.54
N ALA A 59 2.94 8.52 -13.29
CA ALA A 59 2.87 9.66 -14.22
C ALA A 59 4.23 10.38 -14.32
N THR A 60 4.50 10.98 -15.49
CA THR A 60 5.70 11.82 -15.67
C THR A 60 5.67 13.03 -14.73
N ASP A 61 6.83 13.58 -14.39
CA ASP A 61 6.92 14.78 -13.54
C ASP A 61 6.06 15.93 -14.09
N GLU A 62 6.10 16.17 -15.41
CA GLU A 62 5.27 17.18 -16.08
C GLU A 62 3.76 16.92 -15.92
N ALA A 63 3.33 15.66 -15.96
CA ALA A 63 1.93 15.31 -15.79
C ALA A 63 1.48 15.45 -14.32
N PHE A 64 2.37 15.11 -13.40
CA PHE A 64 2.16 15.29 -11.96
C PHE A 64 2.07 16.77 -11.58
N GLU A 65 3.05 17.60 -11.99
CA GLU A 65 3.06 19.05 -11.76
C GLU A 65 1.81 19.73 -12.31
N ARG A 66 1.38 19.34 -13.52
CA ARG A 66 0.14 19.85 -14.12
C ARG A 66 -1.09 19.47 -13.30
N ALA A 67 -1.16 18.22 -12.83
CA ALA A 67 -2.28 17.78 -12.00
C ALA A 67 -2.34 18.56 -10.68
N VAL A 68 -1.20 18.81 -10.04
CA VAL A 68 -1.14 19.66 -8.83
C VAL A 68 -1.60 21.08 -9.16
N ALA A 69 -1.13 21.68 -10.26
CA ALA A 69 -1.56 23.01 -10.69
C ALA A 69 -3.07 23.10 -10.88
N ASP A 70 -3.67 22.12 -11.57
CA ASP A 70 -5.10 22.08 -11.84
C ASP A 70 -5.93 21.89 -10.55
N VAL A 71 -5.51 20.99 -9.66
CA VAL A 71 -6.22 20.68 -8.41
C VAL A 71 -6.22 21.85 -7.44
N PHE A 72 -5.09 22.56 -7.36
CA PHE A 72 -4.92 23.66 -6.42
C PHE A 72 -5.13 25.05 -7.03
N ASP A 73 -5.52 25.14 -8.31
CA ASP A 73 -5.74 26.38 -9.06
C ASP A 73 -4.49 27.28 -9.02
N LEU A 74 -3.33 26.69 -9.31
CA LEU A 74 -2.02 27.34 -9.33
C LEU A 74 -1.53 27.51 -10.77
N SER A 75 -0.64 28.48 -11.00
CA SER A 75 0.17 28.46 -12.21
C SER A 75 1.21 27.32 -12.18
N ALA A 76 1.75 26.95 -13.35
CA ALA A 76 2.79 25.93 -13.45
C ALA A 76 4.01 26.25 -12.56
N ASP A 77 4.50 27.49 -12.62
CA ASP A 77 5.65 27.95 -11.84
C ASP A 77 5.36 27.89 -10.32
N GLU A 78 4.13 28.18 -9.89
CA GLU A 78 3.73 28.10 -8.47
C GLU A 78 3.60 26.64 -8.00
N ALA A 79 3.08 25.75 -8.85
CA ALA A 79 2.99 24.33 -8.54
C ALA A 79 4.38 23.71 -8.41
N GLU A 80 5.30 23.97 -9.35
CA GLU A 80 6.69 23.52 -9.28
C GLU A 80 7.37 23.99 -7.98
N ALA A 81 7.24 25.29 -7.66
CA ALA A 81 7.81 25.85 -6.44
C ALA A 81 7.25 25.20 -5.17
N ARG A 82 5.92 24.99 -5.10
CA ARG A 82 5.25 24.34 -3.95
C ARG A 82 5.64 22.88 -3.81
N ILE A 83 5.70 22.14 -4.91
CA ILE A 83 6.12 20.73 -4.91
C ILE A 83 7.53 20.62 -4.33
N ALA A 84 8.46 21.48 -4.78
CA ALA A 84 9.83 21.48 -4.30
C ALA A 84 9.98 21.94 -2.84
N GLU A 85 9.23 22.97 -2.43
CA GLU A 85 9.31 23.54 -1.07
C GLU A 85 8.66 22.63 -0.01
N GLU A 86 7.50 22.07 -0.34
CA GLU A 86 6.68 21.28 0.61
C GLU A 86 6.91 19.77 0.48
N GLY A 87 7.68 19.33 -0.53
CA GLY A 87 7.96 17.91 -0.76
C GLY A 87 6.74 17.12 -1.18
N VAL A 88 5.81 17.74 -1.93
CA VAL A 88 4.56 17.11 -2.36
C VAL A 88 4.89 15.92 -3.26
N THR A 89 4.41 14.73 -2.89
CA THR A 89 4.61 13.50 -3.67
C THR A 89 3.37 13.10 -4.46
N ARG A 90 3.51 12.13 -5.36
CA ARG A 90 2.39 11.56 -6.13
C ARG A 90 1.42 10.85 -5.20
N GLU A 91 1.93 10.15 -4.20
CA GLU A 91 1.15 9.46 -3.17
C GLU A 91 0.28 10.46 -2.40
N MET A 92 0.84 11.62 -2.01
CA MET A 92 0.08 12.69 -1.37
C MET A 92 -1.04 13.24 -2.27
N LEU A 93 -0.77 13.42 -3.57
CA LEU A 93 -1.79 13.85 -4.53
C LEU A 93 -2.89 12.80 -4.70
N VAL A 94 -2.53 11.53 -4.82
CA VAL A 94 -3.47 10.41 -4.94
C VAL A 94 -4.36 10.32 -3.71
N ALA A 95 -3.78 10.33 -2.50
CA ALA A 95 -4.54 10.31 -1.25
C ALA A 95 -5.49 11.52 -1.15
N TYR A 96 -5.04 12.72 -1.53
CA TYR A 96 -5.86 13.92 -1.55
C TYR A 96 -7.05 13.82 -2.51
N LEU A 97 -6.82 13.34 -3.74
CA LEU A 97 -7.86 13.18 -4.75
C LEU A 97 -8.86 12.09 -4.35
N ALA A 98 -8.38 10.98 -3.79
CA ALA A 98 -9.24 9.91 -3.30
C ALA A 98 -10.14 10.40 -2.16
N VAL A 99 -9.56 11.07 -1.15
CA VAL A 99 -10.35 11.69 -0.08
C VAL A 99 -11.32 12.72 -0.64
N GLN A 100 -10.89 13.59 -1.57
CA GLN A 100 -11.78 14.56 -2.18
C GLN A 100 -12.98 13.91 -2.90
N SER A 101 -12.77 12.75 -3.54
CA SER A 101 -13.81 12.06 -4.30
C SER A 101 -14.80 11.31 -3.41
N GLU A 102 -14.38 10.82 -2.24
CA GLU A 102 -15.26 10.11 -1.30
C GLU A 102 -16.10 11.05 -0.43
N LEU A 103 -15.63 12.28 -0.17
CA LEU A 103 -16.32 13.21 0.72
C LEU A 103 -17.51 13.90 0.02
N ASP A 104 -18.71 13.70 0.56
CA ASP A 104 -19.93 14.41 0.13
C ASP A 104 -20.10 15.75 0.85
N GLY A 105 -19.50 15.90 2.04
CA GLY A 105 -19.55 17.11 2.85
C GLY A 105 -18.76 18.31 2.30
N SER A 106 -19.10 19.50 2.80
CA SER A 106 -18.41 20.75 2.42
C SER A 106 -17.17 21.00 3.29
N TYR A 107 -16.03 20.44 2.90
CA TYR A 107 -14.74 20.64 3.55
C TYR A 107 -13.89 21.68 2.82
N SER A 108 -13.08 22.44 3.55
CA SER A 108 -12.06 23.30 2.93
C SER A 108 -10.93 22.45 2.32
N ARG A 109 -10.11 23.06 1.43
CA ARG A 109 -8.92 22.40 0.87
C ARG A 109 -7.93 21.97 1.96
N GLU A 110 -7.77 22.82 2.98
CA GLU A 110 -6.87 22.56 4.10
C GLU A 110 -7.38 21.40 4.98
N GLU A 111 -8.69 21.30 5.21
CA GLU A 111 -9.30 20.15 5.90
C GLU A 111 -9.14 18.87 5.10
N ARG A 112 -9.36 18.89 3.78
CA ARG A 112 -9.12 17.73 2.91
C ARG A 112 -7.66 17.28 2.91
N ALA A 113 -6.71 18.21 2.86
CA ALA A 113 -5.29 17.88 2.93
C ALA A 113 -4.92 17.20 4.26
N ARG A 114 -5.48 17.67 5.37
CA ARG A 114 -5.30 17.02 6.68
C ARG A 114 -5.94 15.64 6.73
N MET A 115 -7.15 15.51 6.22
CA MET A 115 -7.84 14.22 6.13
C MET A 115 -7.06 13.21 5.27
N ALA A 116 -6.48 13.65 4.15
CA ALA A 116 -5.61 12.83 3.31
C ALA A 116 -4.36 12.35 4.06
N ALA A 117 -3.73 13.23 4.84
CA ALA A 117 -2.60 12.85 5.69
C ALA A 117 -2.99 11.84 6.77
N MET A 118 -4.16 12.02 7.42
CA MET A 118 -4.68 11.06 8.41
C MET A 118 -4.96 9.70 7.79
N VAL A 119 -5.53 9.67 6.60
CA VAL A 119 -5.80 8.42 5.88
C VAL A 119 -4.50 7.72 5.52
N GLU A 120 -3.48 8.46 5.10
CA GLU A 120 -2.20 7.84 4.79
C GLU A 120 -1.47 7.31 6.05
N ASP A 121 -1.62 7.98 7.20
CA ASP A 121 -1.14 7.45 8.47
C ASP A 121 -1.90 6.16 8.90
N LEU A 122 -3.11 5.93 8.40
CA LEU A 122 -3.90 4.71 8.64
C LEU A 122 -3.62 3.61 7.61
N SER A 123 -2.99 3.92 6.47
CA SER A 123 -2.61 2.94 5.46
C SER A 123 -1.66 1.91 6.07
N PRO A 124 -1.83 0.61 5.79
CA PRO A 124 -0.92 -0.40 6.31
C PRO A 124 0.51 -0.16 5.83
N GLU A 125 1.50 -0.40 6.69
CA GLU A 125 2.93 -0.21 6.38
C GLU A 125 3.44 -1.17 5.29
N SER A 126 2.70 -2.23 4.95
CA SER A 126 3.07 -3.17 3.90
C SER A 126 1.83 -3.70 3.15
N PRO A 127 1.94 -4.00 1.84
CA PRO A 127 0.91 -4.74 1.13
C PRO A 127 0.87 -6.23 1.50
N VAL A 128 1.82 -6.73 2.29
CA VAL A 128 1.84 -8.12 2.77
C VAL A 128 0.75 -8.32 3.82
N PRO A 129 -0.15 -9.31 3.66
CA PRO A 129 -1.16 -9.64 4.66
C PRO A 129 -0.55 -10.05 6.00
N GLU A 130 -1.13 -9.61 7.12
CA GLU A 130 -0.62 -9.94 8.47
C GLU A 130 -0.66 -11.43 8.82
N VAL A 131 -1.49 -12.21 8.11
CA VAL A 131 -1.64 -13.66 8.32
C VAL A 131 -0.47 -14.49 7.78
N VAL A 132 0.44 -13.89 7.00
CA VAL A 132 1.65 -14.55 6.50
C VAL A 132 2.91 -13.90 7.07
N GLU A 133 4.00 -14.65 7.16
CA GLU A 133 5.28 -14.11 7.59
C GLU A 133 5.80 -13.07 6.59
N ARG A 134 5.91 -11.80 7.02
CA ARG A 134 6.53 -10.76 6.21
C ARG A 134 8.03 -10.99 6.12
N LEU A 135 8.53 -11.08 4.90
CA LEU A 135 9.93 -11.22 4.56
C LEU A 135 10.42 -9.96 3.83
N ASP A 136 11.72 -9.71 3.93
CA ASP A 136 12.44 -8.65 3.23
C ASP A 136 13.71 -9.21 2.57
N ASP A 137 14.51 -8.34 1.94
CA ASP A 137 15.73 -8.73 1.22
C ASP A 137 16.82 -9.29 2.15
N ASP A 138 16.75 -9.02 3.46
CA ASP A 138 17.71 -9.50 4.47
C ASP A 138 17.25 -10.83 5.10
N GLY A 139 15.94 -11.08 5.15
CA GLY A 139 15.33 -12.21 5.85
C GLY A 139 14.96 -13.40 4.96
N TYR A 140 14.64 -13.19 3.67
CA TYR A 140 14.06 -14.25 2.84
C TYR A 140 15.01 -15.45 2.65
N GLU A 141 16.32 -15.23 2.55
CA GLU A 141 17.30 -16.31 2.37
C GLU A 141 17.37 -17.21 3.61
N THR A 142 17.30 -16.62 4.80
CA THR A 142 17.27 -17.37 6.06
C THR A 142 15.99 -18.20 6.17
N PHE A 143 14.85 -17.61 5.79
CA PHE A 143 13.57 -18.30 5.75
C PHE A 143 13.63 -19.52 4.81
N LEU A 144 14.16 -19.36 3.60
CA LEU A 144 14.31 -20.44 2.62
C LEU A 144 15.35 -21.50 3.04
N ALA A 145 16.40 -21.12 3.77
CA ALA A 145 17.40 -22.06 4.27
C ALA A 145 16.91 -22.89 5.47
N THR A 146 15.90 -22.41 6.19
CA THR A 146 15.33 -23.07 7.38
C THR A 146 14.18 -24.02 7.03
N HIS A 147 13.59 -23.86 5.84
CA HIS A 147 12.43 -24.63 5.39
C HIS A 147 12.72 -25.29 4.04
N ASP A 148 12.77 -26.62 4.01
CA ASP A 148 12.98 -27.39 2.78
C ASP A 148 11.88 -27.15 1.73
N ARG A 149 10.69 -26.72 2.16
CA ARG A 149 9.55 -26.39 1.31
C ARG A 149 8.91 -25.09 1.78
N ALA A 150 8.73 -24.17 0.84
CA ALA A 150 8.10 -22.89 1.14
C ALA A 150 7.27 -22.36 -0.02
N VAL A 151 6.33 -21.48 0.30
CA VAL A 151 5.59 -20.67 -0.65
C VAL A 151 5.76 -19.21 -0.24
N VAL A 152 6.23 -18.37 -1.17
CA VAL A 152 6.36 -16.93 -0.93
C VAL A 152 5.56 -16.17 -1.96
N THR A 153 4.68 -15.28 -1.48
CA THR A 153 3.88 -14.42 -2.36
C THR A 153 4.45 -13.01 -2.44
N VAL A 154 4.68 -12.53 -3.65
CA VAL A 154 5.03 -11.14 -3.94
C VAL A 154 3.75 -10.33 -4.02
N TRP A 155 3.63 -9.34 -3.14
CA TRP A 155 2.52 -8.39 -3.10
C TRP A 155 2.96 -7.03 -3.64
N LYS A 156 1.99 -6.21 -4.04
CA LYS A 156 2.19 -4.81 -4.38
C LYS A 156 1.02 -4.01 -3.81
N ARG A 157 1.28 -2.77 -3.40
CA ARG A 157 0.23 -1.78 -3.12
C ARG A 157 -0.53 -1.44 -4.40
N HIS A 158 -1.77 -0.98 -4.24
CA HIS A 158 -2.61 -0.49 -5.34
C HIS A 158 -2.61 -1.43 -6.54
N CYS A 159 -3.06 -2.65 -6.27
CA CYS A 159 -2.91 -3.81 -7.15
C CYS A 159 -4.21 -4.61 -7.10
N ASP A 160 -5.14 -4.33 -8.03
CA ASP A 160 -6.42 -5.04 -8.14
C ASP A 160 -6.27 -6.57 -8.09
N PRO A 161 -5.33 -7.20 -8.82
CA PRO A 161 -5.18 -8.64 -8.74
C PRO A 161 -4.68 -9.11 -7.36
N CYS A 162 -3.88 -8.30 -6.65
CA CYS A 162 -3.44 -8.58 -5.29
C CYS A 162 -4.62 -8.52 -4.32
N ALA A 163 -5.48 -7.49 -4.41
CA ALA A 163 -6.70 -7.38 -3.61
C ALA A 163 -7.64 -8.57 -3.85
N ALA A 164 -7.77 -9.01 -5.11
CA ALA A 164 -8.57 -10.18 -5.45
C ALA A 164 -8.04 -11.48 -4.83
N VAL A 165 -6.71 -11.67 -4.78
CA VAL A 165 -6.10 -12.82 -4.10
C VAL A 165 -6.28 -12.71 -2.58
N LYS A 166 -6.15 -11.52 -1.98
CA LYS A 166 -6.34 -11.30 -0.53
C LYS A 166 -7.74 -11.70 -0.06
N ARG A 167 -8.78 -11.42 -0.85
CA ARG A 167 -10.16 -11.84 -0.55
C ARG A 167 -10.34 -13.36 -0.49
N ASP A 168 -9.51 -14.10 -1.22
CA ASP A 168 -9.54 -15.57 -1.27
C ASP A 168 -8.39 -16.20 -0.43
N LEU A 169 -7.68 -15.40 0.36
CA LEU A 169 -6.41 -15.79 0.98
C LEU A 169 -6.55 -16.97 1.94
N ASP A 170 -7.58 -17.00 2.79
CA ASP A 170 -7.79 -18.11 3.72
C ASP A 170 -7.90 -19.45 2.98
N ALA A 171 -8.69 -19.50 1.91
CA ALA A 171 -8.84 -20.71 1.10
C ALA A 171 -7.54 -21.08 0.36
N ILE A 172 -6.75 -20.07 -0.05
CA ILE A 172 -5.43 -20.29 -0.65
C ILE A 172 -4.44 -20.87 0.37
N LEU A 173 -4.42 -20.35 1.59
CA LEU A 173 -3.56 -20.85 2.66
C LEU A 173 -3.96 -22.27 3.09
N GLU A 174 -5.26 -22.58 3.14
CA GLU A 174 -5.76 -23.94 3.41
C GLU A 174 -5.36 -24.96 2.33
N ALA A 175 -5.11 -24.50 1.09
CA ALA A 175 -4.66 -25.35 0.00
C ALA A 175 -3.15 -25.62 0.01
N VAL A 176 -2.37 -24.85 0.77
CA VAL A 176 -0.94 -25.10 0.98
C VAL A 176 -0.77 -26.26 1.97
N PRO A 177 0.07 -27.27 1.68
CA PRO A 177 0.31 -28.36 2.62
C PRO A 177 0.81 -27.86 3.97
N SER A 178 0.34 -28.47 5.07
CA SER A 178 0.61 -27.99 6.43
C SER A 178 2.09 -28.02 6.85
N ASP A 179 2.93 -28.76 6.13
CA ASP A 179 4.39 -28.85 6.32
C ASP A 179 5.17 -27.80 5.52
N VAL A 180 4.50 -26.96 4.73
CA VAL A 180 5.12 -25.95 3.87
C VAL A 180 5.06 -24.58 4.55
N ALA A 181 6.20 -23.90 4.64
CA ALA A 181 6.27 -22.57 5.22
C ALA A 181 5.64 -21.53 4.26
N VAL A 182 4.92 -20.55 4.81
CA VAL A 182 4.27 -19.50 3.99
C VAL A 182 4.77 -18.12 4.39
N GLY A 183 5.29 -17.40 3.40
CA GLY A 183 5.75 -16.02 3.56
C GLY A 183 5.16 -15.07 2.50
N GLY A 184 5.38 -13.79 2.71
CA GLY A 184 5.04 -12.75 1.75
C GLY A 184 6.07 -11.62 1.75
N VAL A 185 6.30 -11.02 0.58
CA VAL A 185 7.20 -9.87 0.41
C VAL A 185 6.48 -8.71 -0.24
N ASP A 186 6.87 -7.48 0.09
CA ASP A 186 6.54 -6.32 -0.74
C ASP A 186 7.47 -6.31 -1.95
N GLY A 187 6.92 -6.47 -3.15
CA GLY A 187 7.69 -6.52 -4.39
C GLY A 187 8.39 -5.21 -4.78
N VAL A 188 8.01 -4.08 -4.20
CA VAL A 188 8.72 -2.80 -4.38
C VAL A 188 9.92 -2.73 -3.44
N GLU A 189 9.73 -3.11 -2.17
CA GLU A 189 10.78 -3.05 -1.14
C GLU A 189 11.77 -4.23 -1.19
N THR A 190 11.45 -5.29 -1.95
CA THR A 190 12.22 -6.55 -1.95
C THR A 190 12.77 -6.90 -3.35
N PRO A 191 13.58 -6.02 -3.98
CA PRO A 191 14.07 -6.22 -5.33
C PRO A 191 15.10 -7.36 -5.46
N ALA A 192 15.83 -7.74 -4.42
CA ALA A 192 16.74 -8.89 -4.48
C ALA A 192 15.98 -10.22 -4.55
N PHE A 193 14.95 -10.41 -3.71
CA PHE A 193 14.04 -11.56 -3.81
C PHE A 193 13.50 -11.71 -5.23
N ARG A 194 12.95 -10.62 -5.80
CA ARG A 194 12.34 -10.65 -7.14
C ARG A 194 13.31 -11.07 -8.23
N ARG A 195 14.57 -10.64 -8.15
CA ARG A 195 15.61 -11.06 -9.10
C ARG A 195 15.95 -12.55 -8.93
N THR A 196 16.08 -13.03 -7.70
CA THR A 196 16.37 -14.43 -7.40
C THR A 196 15.24 -15.36 -7.84
N ALA A 197 13.99 -14.93 -7.64
CA ALA A 197 12.78 -15.69 -7.99
C ALA A 197 12.30 -15.48 -9.44
N ASP A 198 12.97 -14.63 -10.23
CA ASP A 198 12.57 -14.23 -11.59
C ASP A 198 11.13 -13.69 -11.70
N VAL A 199 10.72 -12.86 -10.73
CA VAL A 199 9.36 -12.30 -10.65
C VAL A 199 9.34 -10.82 -11.02
N THR A 200 8.61 -10.51 -12.09
CA THR A 200 8.46 -9.14 -12.61
C THR A 200 7.07 -8.53 -12.36
N VAL A 201 6.08 -9.33 -11.95
CA VAL A 201 4.68 -8.91 -11.77
C VAL A 201 4.15 -9.28 -10.38
N ALA A 202 3.12 -8.56 -9.93
CA ALA A 202 2.40 -8.86 -8.69
C ALA A 202 0.89 -9.03 -8.97
N PRO A 203 0.17 -9.88 -8.21
CA PRO A 203 0.74 -10.83 -7.28
C PRO A 203 1.45 -11.95 -8.03
N ALA A 204 2.43 -12.55 -7.37
CA ALA A 204 3.10 -13.74 -7.86
C ALA A 204 3.38 -14.66 -6.69
N LEU A 205 3.03 -15.93 -6.81
CA LEU A 205 3.28 -16.94 -5.80
C LEU A 205 4.36 -17.87 -6.31
N VAL A 206 5.44 -18.00 -5.55
CA VAL A 206 6.60 -18.82 -5.90
C VAL A 206 6.69 -19.96 -4.90
N VAL A 207 6.70 -21.19 -5.42
CA VAL A 207 6.93 -22.42 -4.65
C VAL A 207 8.42 -22.71 -4.66
N PHE A 208 9.00 -22.93 -3.49
CA PHE A 208 10.42 -23.24 -3.30
C PHE A 208 10.60 -24.67 -2.78
N VAL A 209 11.63 -25.33 -3.30
CA VAL A 209 12.14 -26.63 -2.82
C VAL A 209 13.64 -26.48 -2.59
N ASP A 210 14.11 -26.80 -1.38
CA ASP A 210 15.50 -26.66 -0.95
C ASP A 210 16.07 -25.25 -1.26
N GLY A 211 15.25 -24.23 -1.02
CA GLY A 211 15.56 -22.83 -1.26
C GLY A 211 15.68 -22.42 -2.74
N GLN A 212 15.27 -23.27 -3.69
CA GLN A 212 15.24 -22.96 -5.12
C GLN A 212 13.81 -22.85 -5.65
N PRO A 213 13.50 -21.88 -6.54
CA PRO A 213 12.16 -21.75 -7.11
C PRO A 213 11.85 -22.95 -8.02
N ALA A 214 10.70 -23.58 -7.80
CA ALA A 214 10.24 -24.77 -8.51
C ALA A 214 9.02 -24.47 -9.40
N GLU A 215 8.06 -23.68 -8.92
CA GLU A 215 6.85 -23.28 -9.63
C GLU A 215 6.53 -21.81 -9.35
N THR A 216 5.97 -21.11 -10.34
CA THR A 216 5.55 -19.71 -10.18
C THR A 216 4.17 -19.50 -10.79
N LEU A 217 3.25 -18.95 -10.01
CA LEU A 217 1.97 -18.43 -10.46
C LEU A 217 2.05 -16.91 -10.53
N THR A 218 1.48 -16.31 -11.57
CA THR A 218 1.47 -14.85 -11.76
C THR A 218 0.06 -14.34 -12.02
N GLY A 219 -0.21 -13.09 -11.61
CA GLY A 219 -1.55 -12.53 -11.67
C GLY A 219 -2.48 -13.18 -10.64
N ARG A 220 -3.79 -13.02 -10.80
CA ARG A 220 -4.75 -13.64 -9.88
C ARG A 220 -4.67 -15.18 -9.98
N PHE A 221 -4.54 -15.84 -8.84
CA PHE A 221 -4.57 -17.31 -8.72
C PHE A 221 -5.60 -17.77 -7.69
N THR A 222 -6.04 -19.02 -7.80
CA THR A 222 -7.00 -19.67 -6.91
C THR A 222 -6.34 -20.72 -6.01
N ALA A 223 -7.04 -21.14 -4.95
CA ALA A 223 -6.62 -22.24 -4.08
C ALA A 223 -6.30 -23.54 -4.85
N GLU A 224 -7.11 -23.88 -5.86
CA GLU A 224 -6.88 -25.05 -6.72
C GLU A 224 -5.55 -24.96 -7.49
N GLN A 225 -5.25 -23.79 -8.07
CA GLN A 225 -3.99 -23.58 -8.78
C GLN A 225 -2.77 -23.67 -7.86
N VAL A 226 -2.92 -23.20 -6.61
CA VAL A 226 -1.86 -23.29 -5.59
C VAL A 226 -1.64 -24.73 -5.14
N ALA A 227 -2.71 -25.50 -4.88
CA ALA A 227 -2.62 -26.92 -4.58
C ALA A 227 -1.92 -27.70 -5.70
N ASP A 228 -2.31 -27.45 -6.95
CA ASP A 228 -1.71 -28.09 -8.12
C ASP A 228 -0.22 -27.74 -8.28
N ALA A 229 0.16 -26.49 -8.02
CA ALA A 229 1.57 -26.07 -8.06
C ALA A 229 2.39 -26.75 -6.97
N CYS A 230 1.86 -26.82 -5.74
CA CYS A 230 2.51 -27.53 -4.63
C CYS A 230 2.67 -29.03 -4.95
N ALA A 231 1.63 -29.68 -5.47
CA ALA A 231 1.69 -31.09 -5.84
C ALA A 231 2.78 -31.37 -6.89
N ARG A 232 2.85 -30.56 -7.95
CA ARG A 232 3.89 -30.70 -8.98
C ARG A 232 5.31 -30.47 -8.45
N ALA A 233 5.48 -29.55 -7.51
CA ALA A 233 6.79 -29.20 -6.97
C ALA A 233 7.30 -30.19 -5.92
N PHE A 234 6.39 -30.80 -5.13
CA PHE A 234 6.75 -31.61 -3.96
C PHE A 234 6.65 -33.13 -4.17
N ASP A 235 6.11 -33.58 -5.30
CA ASP A 235 6.01 -35.00 -5.70
C ASP A 235 7.35 -35.63 -6.12
#